data_AF-I0SHP1-F1
#
_entry.id   AF-I0SHP1-F1
#
_cell.length_a   1.000
_cell.length_b   1.000
_cell.length_c   1.000
_cell.angle_alpha   90.00
_cell.angle_beta   90.00
_cell.angle_gamma   90.00
#
_symmetry.space_group_name_H-M   'P 1'
#
loop_
_entity.id
_entity.type
_entity.pdbx_description
1 polymer ?
#
loop_
_entity_poly.entity_id
_entity_poly.type
_entity_poly.pdbx_seq_one_letter_code
_entity_poly.pdbx_strand_id
1 'polypeptide(L)'
;MSIKKTKNGTYRLRIYIPEEVKTSLGIDKKAIEKRFKLRSEAKKYELELQNKIDKILSGDSTSQLERTGSIQFKEFYHQVWWESYKVGQTTSTLKPPSQATIDGTEIVFRKHILPILGNYSIDFLNQNKQVVLNLLTQKAEEYANFKAIRSYVNSIFDWA
;
A
#
# COMPACT_ATOMS: atom_id res chain seq x y z
N MET A 1 14.58 -10.32 28.37
CA MET A 1 14.50 -8.85 28.41
C MET A 1 15.57 -8.26 27.50
N SER A 2 15.15 -7.58 26.43
CA SER A 2 16.04 -6.98 25.42
C SER A 2 16.67 -5.66 25.89
N ILE A 3 16.01 -4.94 26.82
CA ILE A 3 16.48 -3.68 27.40
C ILE A 3 17.05 -3.93 28.81
N LYS A 4 18.29 -3.50 29.07
CA LYS A 4 18.94 -3.54 30.39
C LYS A 4 19.46 -2.16 30.80
N LYS A 5 19.20 -1.74 32.03
CA LYS A 5 19.78 -0.51 32.60
C LYS A 5 21.26 -0.75 32.93
N THR A 6 22.12 0.16 32.51
CA THR A 6 23.56 0.14 32.77
C THR A 6 23.89 0.85 34.08
N LYS A 7 25.06 0.58 34.66
CA LYS A 7 25.56 1.27 35.87
C LYS A 7 25.62 2.80 35.70
N ASN A 8 25.81 3.27 34.48
CA ASN A 8 25.91 4.70 34.13
C ASN A 8 24.54 5.35 33.85
N GLY A 9 23.42 4.70 34.23
CA GLY A 9 22.07 5.25 34.09
C GLY A 9 21.45 5.13 32.69
N THR A 10 22.21 4.76 31.65
CA THR A 10 21.70 4.54 30.28
C THR A 10 21.06 3.15 30.11
N TYR A 11 20.25 2.97 29.07
CA TYR A 11 19.56 1.72 28.73
C TYR A 11 20.19 1.08 27.49
N ARG A 12 20.72 -0.14 27.63
CA ARG A 12 21.24 -0.94 26.52
C ARG A 12 20.13 -1.83 25.98
N LEU A 13 19.83 -1.70 24.70
CA LEU A 13 18.97 -2.59 23.93
C LEU A 13 19.84 -3.58 23.13
N ARG A 14 19.55 -4.87 23.23
CA ARG A 14 20.15 -5.93 22.42
C ARG A 14 19.04 -6.78 21.80
N ILE A 15 18.94 -6.77 20.47
CA ILE A 15 17.94 -7.56 19.72
C ILE A 15 18.68 -8.50 18.77
N TYR A 16 18.31 -9.77 18.80
CA TYR A 16 18.81 -10.78 17.85
C TYR A 16 18.03 -10.70 16.54
N ILE A 17 18.75 -10.80 15.43
CA ILE A 17 18.19 -10.73 14.09
C ILE A 17 18.16 -12.14 13.48
N PRO A 18 16.98 -12.64 13.05
CA PRO A 18 16.86 -13.90 12.30
C PRO A 18 17.68 -13.88 11.00
N GLU A 19 18.26 -15.02 10.60
CA GLU A 19 19.13 -15.06 9.41
C GLU A 19 18.42 -14.65 8.11
N GLU A 20 17.15 -15.00 8.00
CA GLU A 20 16.26 -14.71 6.86
C GLU A 20 16.13 -13.21 6.58
N VAL A 21 16.21 -12.37 7.61
CA VAL A 21 16.03 -10.90 7.47
C VAL A 21 17.36 -10.14 7.44
N LYS A 22 18.51 -10.80 7.66
CA LYS A 22 19.83 -10.14 7.68
C LYS A 22 20.17 -9.47 6.34
N THR A 23 19.97 -10.20 5.25
CA THR A 23 20.22 -9.71 3.88
C THR A 23 19.28 -8.54 3.55
N SER A 24 18.00 -8.65 3.92
CA SER A 24 16.99 -7.60 3.69
C SER A 24 17.18 -6.35 4.53
N LEU A 25 17.73 -6.48 5.74
CA LEU A 25 18.04 -5.35 6.62
C LEU A 25 19.42 -4.72 6.32
N GLY A 26 20.24 -5.35 5.47
CA GLY A 26 21.62 -4.92 5.22
C GLY A 26 22.51 -5.03 6.47
N ILE A 27 22.20 -5.95 7.38
CA ILE A 27 22.91 -6.13 8.65
C ILE A 27 23.52 -7.52 8.70
N ASP A 28 24.84 -7.58 8.57
CA ASP A 28 25.63 -8.82 8.68
C ASP A 28 25.70 -9.33 10.14
N LYS A 29 25.47 -8.45 11.11
CA LYS A 29 25.61 -8.76 12.54
C LYS A 29 24.43 -9.59 13.08
N LYS A 30 24.75 -10.62 13.86
CA LYS A 30 23.77 -11.50 14.56
C LYS A 30 22.84 -10.77 15.55
N ALA A 31 23.24 -9.59 16.03
CA ALA A 31 22.43 -8.78 16.93
C ALA A 31 22.74 -7.28 16.75
N ILE A 32 21.71 -6.45 16.89
CA ILE A 32 21.86 -5.00 17.04
C ILE A 32 21.99 -4.68 18.52
N GLU A 33 22.99 -3.88 18.85
CA GLU A 33 23.15 -3.29 20.17
C GLU A 33 23.15 -1.78 20.09
N LYS A 34 22.28 -1.12 20.86
CA LYS A 34 22.21 0.33 20.94
C LYS A 34 21.98 0.79 22.37
N ARG A 35 22.46 1.98 22.71
CA ARG A 35 22.28 2.61 24.04
C ARG A 35 21.40 3.84 23.92
N PHE A 36 20.52 4.02 24.89
CA PHE A 36 19.56 5.12 24.99
C PHE A 36 19.65 5.79 26.35
N LYS A 37 19.32 7.09 26.41
CA LYS A 37 19.26 7.81 27.69
C LYS A 37 17.99 7.44 28.45
N LEU A 38 16.87 7.30 27.74
CA LEU A 38 15.57 6.98 28.31
C LEU A 38 15.13 5.54 28.01
N ARG A 39 14.37 4.95 28.94
CA ARG A 39 13.76 3.62 28.76
C ARG A 39 12.68 3.64 27.67
N SER A 40 11.93 4.73 27.56
CA SER A 40 10.87 4.94 26.57
C SER A 40 11.42 4.93 25.15
N GLU A 41 12.53 5.62 24.91
CA GLU A 41 13.24 5.62 23.61
C GLU A 41 13.71 4.22 23.22
N ALA A 42 14.31 3.48 24.18
CA ALA A 42 14.74 2.11 23.95
C ALA A 42 13.57 1.20 23.59
N LYS A 43 12.40 1.38 24.23
CA LYS A 43 11.19 0.61 23.97
C LYS A 43 10.56 0.97 22.62
N LYS A 44 10.57 2.24 22.23
CA LYS A 44 10.09 2.69 20.91
C LYS A 44 10.93 2.07 19.79
N TYR A 45 12.25 2.13 19.94
CA TYR A 45 13.17 1.55 18.94
C TYR A 45 13.07 0.01 18.89
N GLU A 46 12.85 -0.65 20.03
CA GLU A 46 12.57 -2.10 20.06
C GLU A 46 11.33 -2.45 19.23
N LEU A 47 10.23 -1.73 19.44
CA LEU A 47 8.97 -1.95 18.73
C LEU A 47 9.11 -1.68 17.23
N GLU A 48 9.77 -0.59 16.84
CA GLU A 48 10.04 -0.26 15.43
C GLU A 48 10.87 -1.34 14.74
N LEU A 49 11.86 -1.90 15.43
CA LEU A 49 12.73 -2.94 14.87
C LEU A 49 11.98 -4.27 14.75
N GLN A 50 11.17 -4.64 15.75
CA GLN A 50 10.31 -5.81 15.70
C GLN A 50 9.32 -5.72 14.54
N ASN A 51 8.62 -4.58 14.41
CA ASN A 51 7.73 -4.35 13.27
C ASN A 51 8.44 -4.50 11.92
N LYS A 52 9.69 -4.01 11.80
CA LYS A 52 10.47 -4.20 10.56
C LYS A 52 10.84 -5.67 10.31
N ILE A 53 11.21 -6.41 11.35
CA ILE A 53 11.52 -7.84 11.24
C ILE A 53 10.26 -8.63 10.86
N ASP A 54 9.14 -8.38 11.53
CA ASP A 54 7.86 -9.04 11.25
C ASP A 54 7.36 -8.73 9.84
N LYS A 55 7.55 -7.48 9.36
CA LYS A 55 7.24 -7.08 7.97
C LYS A 55 8.05 -7.86 6.93
N ILE A 56 9.32 -8.18 7.22
CA ILE A 56 10.18 -8.92 6.29
C ILE A 56 9.88 -10.43 6.37
N LEU A 57 9.69 -10.97 7.58
CA LEU A 57 9.39 -12.39 7.81
C LEU A 57 8.01 -12.80 7.28
N SER A 58 7.02 -11.92 7.38
CA SER A 58 5.65 -12.23 6.95
C SER A 58 5.51 -12.33 5.43
N GLY A 59 6.55 -11.98 4.65
CA GLY A 59 6.57 -12.10 3.20
C GLY A 59 5.56 -11.23 2.44
N ASP A 60 4.54 -10.66 3.10
CA ASP A 60 3.39 -10.12 2.40
C ASP A 60 2.56 -9.09 3.21
N SER A 61 1.82 -8.27 2.46
CA SER A 61 0.73 -7.35 2.82
C SER A 61 1.04 -5.91 3.29
N THR A 62 2.06 -5.62 4.11
CA THR A 62 2.28 -4.22 4.58
C THR A 62 3.29 -3.41 3.77
N SER A 63 4.10 -4.05 2.94
CA SER A 63 4.96 -3.37 1.95
C SER A 63 4.17 -2.89 0.72
N GLN A 64 2.93 -3.34 0.54
CA GLN A 64 2.02 -2.85 -0.51
C GLN A 64 1.55 -1.41 -0.18
N LEU A 65 1.15 -1.16 1.07
CA LEU A 65 0.70 0.16 1.55
C LEU A 65 1.80 1.24 1.63
N GLU A 66 3.08 0.86 1.72
CA GLU A 66 4.21 1.81 1.66
C GLU A 66 4.80 1.95 0.25
N ARG A 67 4.49 1.04 -0.69
CA ARG A 67 4.83 1.18 -2.13
C ARG A 67 3.73 1.86 -2.93
N THR A 68 2.49 1.88 -2.45
CA THR A 68 1.33 2.51 -3.12
C THR A 68 1.51 3.99 -3.38
N GLY A 69 2.41 4.67 -2.66
CA GLY A 69 2.68 6.07 -2.98
C GLY A 69 3.35 6.30 -4.34
N SER A 70 4.10 5.31 -4.81
CA SER A 70 4.79 5.34 -6.11
C SER A 70 4.16 4.45 -7.18
N ILE A 71 3.18 3.62 -6.83
CA ILE A 71 2.56 2.69 -7.78
C ILE A 71 1.76 3.48 -8.82
N GLN A 72 1.88 3.08 -10.09
CA GLN A 72 1.07 3.66 -11.15
C GLN A 72 -0.39 3.20 -10.99
N PHE A 73 -1.36 4.03 -11.37
CA PHE A 73 -2.78 3.70 -11.31
C PHE A 73 -3.07 2.37 -12.04
N LYS A 74 -2.44 2.14 -13.19
CA LYS A 74 -2.59 0.87 -13.93
C LYS A 74 -2.09 -0.34 -13.15
N GLU A 75 -0.99 -0.19 -12.41
CA GLU A 75 -0.39 -1.28 -11.64
C GLU A 75 -1.23 -1.57 -10.41
N PHE A 76 -1.72 -0.52 -9.72
CA PHE A 76 -2.66 -0.67 -8.61
C PHE A 76 -3.95 -1.38 -9.06
N TYR A 77 -4.50 -0.99 -10.21
CA TYR A 77 -5.65 -1.65 -10.80
C TYR A 77 -5.38 -3.16 -10.97
N HIS A 78 -4.29 -3.57 -11.62
CA HIS A 78 -4.01 -4.98 -11.89
C HIS A 78 -3.63 -5.79 -10.64
N GLN A 79 -2.82 -5.23 -9.75
CA GLN A 79 -2.20 -5.97 -8.65
C GLN A 79 -3.04 -5.97 -7.37
N VAL A 80 -3.89 -4.96 -7.19
CA VAL A 80 -4.65 -4.75 -5.94
C VAL A 80 -6.13 -4.81 -6.22
N TRP A 81 -6.63 -3.88 -7.03
CA TRP A 81 -8.06 -3.65 -7.11
C TRP A 81 -8.80 -4.73 -7.92
N TRP A 82 -8.21 -5.24 -9.00
CA TRP A 82 -8.89 -6.13 -9.95
C TRP A 82 -9.27 -7.49 -9.35
N GLU A 83 -8.35 -8.12 -8.63
CA GLU A 83 -8.62 -9.40 -7.97
C GLU A 83 -9.68 -9.23 -6.87
N SER A 84 -9.57 -8.18 -6.06
CA SER A 84 -10.58 -7.82 -5.04
C SER A 84 -11.95 -7.52 -5.65
N TYR A 85 -12.00 -6.89 -6.84
CA TYR A 85 -13.26 -6.62 -7.55
C TYR A 85 -13.95 -7.91 -8.02
N LYS A 86 -13.21 -8.85 -8.61
CA LYS A 86 -13.77 -10.12 -9.10
C LYS A 86 -14.42 -10.93 -7.98
N VAL A 87 -13.87 -10.89 -6.77
CA VAL A 87 -14.44 -11.57 -5.60
C VAL A 87 -15.50 -10.74 -4.86
N GLY A 88 -15.81 -9.52 -5.34
CA GLY A 88 -16.86 -8.65 -4.80
C GLY A 88 -16.45 -7.78 -3.61
N GLN A 89 -15.18 -7.79 -3.19
CA GLN A 89 -14.71 -7.07 -2.00
C GLN A 89 -14.72 -5.55 -2.16
N THR A 90 -14.60 -5.04 -3.38
CA THR A 90 -14.60 -3.59 -3.67
C THR A 90 -16.00 -3.04 -3.97
N THR A 91 -17.03 -3.89 -3.89
CA THR A 91 -18.43 -3.53 -4.15
C THR A 91 -19.26 -3.57 -2.88
N SER A 92 -20.25 -2.69 -2.76
CA SER A 92 -21.18 -2.70 -1.62
C SER A 92 -22.20 -3.85 -1.68
N THR A 93 -22.16 -4.68 -2.72
CA THR A 93 -23.11 -5.78 -2.94
C THR A 93 -22.63 -7.07 -2.29
N LEU A 94 -23.55 -7.78 -1.62
CA LEU A 94 -23.29 -9.07 -0.96
C LEU A 94 -22.94 -10.21 -1.93
N LYS A 95 -23.12 -10.01 -3.24
CA LYS A 95 -22.85 -11.01 -4.27
C LYS A 95 -21.68 -10.55 -5.14
N PRO A 96 -20.71 -11.45 -5.46
CA PRO A 96 -19.69 -11.17 -6.45
C PRO A 96 -20.31 -10.80 -7.81
N PRO A 97 -19.61 -9.97 -8.61
CA PRO A 97 -20.06 -9.62 -9.96
C PRO A 97 -20.15 -10.87 -10.86
N SER A 98 -21.12 -10.87 -11.79
CA SER A 98 -21.21 -11.92 -12.81
C SER A 98 -20.08 -11.78 -13.84
N GLN A 99 -19.80 -12.86 -14.59
CA GLN A 99 -18.76 -12.83 -15.62
C GLN A 99 -18.98 -11.72 -16.66
N ALA A 100 -20.22 -11.54 -17.12
CA ALA A 100 -20.56 -10.46 -18.05
C ALA A 100 -20.27 -9.06 -17.47
N THR A 101 -20.46 -8.88 -16.15
CA THR A 101 -20.13 -7.62 -15.46
C THR A 101 -18.61 -7.44 -15.34
N ILE A 102 -17.86 -8.51 -15.07
CA ILE A 102 -16.39 -8.48 -15.03
C ILE A 102 -15.87 -8.06 -16.42
N ASP A 103 -16.31 -8.74 -17.48
CA ASP A 103 -15.87 -8.46 -18.85
C ASP A 103 -16.21 -7.02 -19.26
N GLY A 104 -17.43 -6.58 -18.95
CA GLY A 104 -17.87 -5.20 -19.20
C GLY A 104 -17.00 -4.19 -18.44
N THR A 105 -16.68 -4.46 -17.18
CA THR A 105 -15.83 -3.60 -16.35
C THR A 105 -14.41 -3.53 -16.89
N GLU A 106 -13.82 -4.66 -17.28
CA GLU A 106 -12.49 -4.70 -17.89
C GLU A 106 -12.42 -3.84 -19.16
N ILE A 107 -13.46 -3.92 -19.99
CA ILE A 107 -13.56 -3.10 -21.21
C ILE A 107 -13.61 -1.61 -20.86
N VAL A 108 -14.38 -1.20 -19.84
CA VAL A 108 -14.42 0.21 -19.39
C VAL A 108 -13.04 0.67 -18.92
N PHE A 109 -12.35 -0.14 -18.12
CA PHE A 109 -11.01 0.18 -17.66
C PHE A 109 -10.02 0.32 -18.82
N ARG A 110 -9.96 -0.69 -19.70
CA ARG A 110 -9.03 -0.73 -20.83
C ARG A 110 -9.26 0.41 -21.82
N LYS A 111 -10.51 0.72 -22.15
CA LYS A 111 -10.83 1.71 -23.18
C LYS A 111 -10.91 3.15 -22.68
N HIS A 112 -11.23 3.36 -21.40
CA HIS A 112 -11.57 4.70 -20.91
C HIS A 112 -10.76 5.14 -19.69
N ILE A 113 -10.56 4.29 -18.69
CA ILE A 113 -9.94 4.72 -17.43
C ILE A 113 -8.41 4.66 -17.50
N LEU A 114 -7.85 3.53 -17.95
CA LEU A 114 -6.40 3.34 -18.02
C LEU A 114 -5.69 4.29 -18.99
N PRO A 115 -6.24 4.64 -20.17
CA PRO A 115 -5.61 5.62 -21.06
C PRO A 115 -5.46 7.02 -20.43
N ILE A 116 -6.33 7.37 -19.49
CA ILE A 116 -6.39 8.71 -18.90
C ILE A 116 -5.64 8.76 -17.57
N LEU A 117 -5.82 7.77 -16.71
CA LEU A 117 -5.26 7.77 -15.35
C LEU A 117 -4.07 6.82 -15.18
N GLY A 118 -3.92 5.83 -16.06
CA GLY A 118 -3.05 4.67 -15.85
C GLY A 118 -1.56 4.98 -15.65
N ASN A 119 -1.06 6.05 -16.24
CA ASN A 119 0.35 6.43 -16.17
C ASN A 119 0.71 7.32 -14.98
N TYR A 120 -0.29 7.85 -14.27
CA TYR A 120 -0.07 8.65 -13.07
C TYR A 120 0.10 7.72 -11.86
N SER A 121 0.92 8.14 -10.89
CA SER A 121 0.96 7.48 -9.59
C SER A 121 -0.31 7.76 -8.80
N ILE A 122 -0.75 6.81 -7.97
CA ILE A 122 -1.93 6.98 -7.10
C ILE A 122 -1.79 8.20 -6.18
N ASP A 123 -0.64 8.40 -5.53
CA ASP A 123 -0.43 9.57 -4.65
C ASP A 123 -0.56 10.90 -5.39
N PHE A 124 0.04 10.99 -6.57
CA PHE A 124 -0.08 12.20 -7.39
C PHE A 124 -1.56 12.52 -7.65
N LEU A 125 -2.36 11.53 -8.02
CA LEU A 125 -3.79 11.74 -8.28
C LEU A 125 -4.55 12.10 -6.99
N ASN A 126 -4.24 11.47 -5.87
CA ASN A 126 -4.84 11.74 -4.55
C ASN A 126 -4.51 13.16 -4.04
N GLN A 127 -3.28 13.61 -4.24
CA GLN A 127 -2.82 14.94 -3.84
C GLN A 127 -3.32 16.03 -4.81
N ASN A 128 -3.50 15.70 -6.08
CA ASN A 128 -3.88 16.65 -7.14
C ASN A 128 -5.31 16.39 -7.65
N LYS A 129 -6.30 16.49 -6.75
CA LYS A 129 -7.72 16.26 -7.06
C LYS A 129 -8.23 17.08 -8.26
N GLN A 130 -7.72 18.29 -8.45
CA GLN A 130 -8.08 19.13 -9.59
C GLN A 130 -7.66 18.52 -10.94
N VAL A 131 -6.52 17.84 -10.99
CA VAL A 131 -6.05 17.14 -12.21
C VAL A 131 -7.01 16.00 -12.53
N VAL A 132 -7.39 15.20 -11.53
CA VAL A 132 -8.39 14.13 -11.68
C VAL A 132 -9.71 14.69 -12.21
N LEU A 133 -10.20 15.78 -11.63
CA LEU A 133 -11.45 16.42 -12.07
C LEU A 133 -11.37 16.90 -13.53
N ASN A 134 -10.28 17.55 -13.93
CA ASN A 134 -10.12 18.03 -15.30
C ASN A 134 -10.08 16.88 -16.31
N LEU A 135 -9.31 15.82 -16.02
CA LEU A 135 -9.20 14.63 -16.86
C LEU A 135 -10.56 13.90 -16.99
N LEU A 136 -11.30 13.79 -15.89
CA LEU A 136 -12.63 13.19 -15.90
C LEU A 136 -13.67 14.07 -16.62
N THR A 137 -13.55 15.39 -16.52
CA THR A 137 -14.46 16.33 -17.21
C THR A 137 -14.30 16.21 -18.73
N GLN A 138 -13.06 16.19 -19.23
CA GLN A 138 -12.78 15.93 -20.64
C GLN A 138 -13.39 14.59 -21.08
N LYS A 139 -13.29 13.55 -20.23
CA LYS A 139 -13.88 12.26 -20.56
C LYS A 139 -15.40 12.24 -20.58
N ALA A 140 -16.04 13.06 -19.75
CA ALA A 140 -17.49 13.16 -19.68
C ALA A 140 -18.10 13.71 -20.98
N GLU A 141 -17.36 14.55 -21.72
CA GLU A 141 -17.78 15.08 -23.02
C GLU A 141 -17.74 13.99 -24.11
N GLU A 142 -16.82 13.02 -24.01
CA GLU A 142 -16.63 11.98 -25.02
C GLU A 142 -17.46 10.71 -24.79
N TYR A 143 -17.82 10.40 -23.54
CA TYR A 143 -18.40 9.10 -23.18
C TYR A 143 -19.73 9.23 -22.44
N ALA A 144 -20.79 8.76 -23.10
CA ALA A 144 -22.16 8.85 -22.60
C ALA A 144 -22.36 8.18 -21.22
N ASN A 145 -21.69 7.07 -20.94
CA ASN A 145 -21.81 6.37 -19.66
C ASN A 145 -20.73 6.78 -18.65
N PHE A 146 -20.46 8.09 -18.56
CA PHE A 146 -19.47 8.66 -17.63
C PHE A 146 -19.76 8.33 -16.16
N LYS A 147 -21.03 8.10 -15.79
CA LYS A 147 -21.42 7.67 -14.43
C LYS A 147 -20.70 6.39 -14.01
N ALA A 148 -20.55 5.42 -14.90
CA ALA A 148 -19.82 4.18 -14.63
C ALA A 148 -18.32 4.46 -14.39
N ILE A 149 -17.70 5.27 -15.25
CA ILE A 149 -16.29 5.70 -15.09
C ILE A 149 -16.08 6.33 -13.72
N ARG A 150 -16.91 7.31 -13.35
CA ARG A 150 -16.81 8.00 -12.06
C ARG A 150 -16.92 7.02 -10.88
N SER A 151 -17.84 6.07 -10.96
CA SER A 151 -18.03 5.06 -9.91
C SER A 151 -16.79 4.18 -9.73
N TYR A 152 -16.20 3.68 -10.82
CA TYR A 152 -15.01 2.83 -10.75
C TYR A 152 -13.77 3.58 -10.28
N VAL A 153 -13.58 4.81 -10.74
CA VAL A 153 -12.46 5.66 -10.32
C VAL A 153 -12.55 5.95 -8.82
N ASN A 154 -13.73 6.28 -8.30
CA ASN A 154 -13.93 6.45 -6.86
C ASN A 154 -13.63 5.16 -6.10
N SER A 155 -14.11 4.01 -6.57
CA SER A 155 -13.85 2.71 -5.92
C SER A 155 -12.36 2.39 -5.83
N ILE A 156 -11.54 2.80 -6.80
CA ILE A 156 -10.08 2.66 -6.72
C ILE A 156 -9.50 3.56 -5.64
N PHE A 157 -9.89 4.84 -5.61
CA PHE A 157 -9.38 5.78 -4.60
C PHE A 157 -9.84 5.46 -3.18
N ASP A 158 -11.04 4.91 -3.00
CA ASP A 158 -11.51 4.47 -1.69
C ASP A 158 -10.74 3.23 -1.19
N TRP A 159 -10.13 2.47 -2.10
CA TRP A 159 -9.36 1.26 -1.81
C TRP A 159 -7.85 1.50 -1.65
N ALA A 160 -7.36 2.68 -2.04
CA ALA A 160 -5.94 3.03 -2.09
C ALA A 160 -5.52 3.93 -0.93
#